data_AF-A0A803NAT9-F1
#
_entry.id   AF-A0A803NAT9-F1
#
_cell.length_a   1.000
_cell.length_b   1.000
_cell.length_c   1.000
_cell.angle_alpha   90.00
_cell.angle_beta   90.00
_cell.angle_gamma   90.00
#
_symmetry.space_group_name_H-M   'P 1'
#
loop_
_entity.id
_entity.type
_entity.pdbx_description
1 polymer ?
#
loop_
_entity_poly.entity_id
_entity_poly.type
_entity_poly.pdbx_seq_one_letter_code
_entity_poly.pdbx_strand_id
1 'polypeptide(L)'
;MEKYNQVKIFIVFVMVSIPFTLAKVRVGFYGTSCPQAESIVQQAVQHRFAVDQSVTAAPYFGCISMIVLLGYHNTSYSRCNSPIGGQQYNVPTGRRDGLVSSISEVDLPGPTSTIS
;
A
#
# COMPACT_ATOMS: atom_id res chain seq x y z
N MET A 1 -1.84 -12.86 -52.50
CA MET A 1 -2.74 -13.19 -51.36
C MET A 1 -2.05 -14.01 -50.28
N GLU A 2 -1.47 -15.17 -50.61
CA GLU A 2 -0.95 -16.14 -49.62
C GLU A 2 0.00 -15.58 -48.55
N LYS A 3 1.02 -14.80 -48.96
CA LYS A 3 1.98 -14.16 -48.02
C LYS A 3 1.32 -13.28 -46.96
N TYR A 4 0.23 -12.58 -47.30
CA TYR A 4 -0.51 -11.76 -46.35
C TYR A 4 -1.25 -12.61 -45.31
N ASN A 5 -1.74 -13.79 -45.71
CA ASN A 5 -2.43 -14.71 -44.81
C ASN A 5 -1.46 -15.34 -43.80
N GLN A 6 -0.26 -15.73 -44.24
CA GLN A 6 0.81 -16.22 -43.36
C GLN A 6 1.23 -15.16 -42.31
N VAL A 7 1.40 -13.89 -42.74
CA VAL A 7 1.70 -12.78 -41.82
C VAL A 7 0.55 -12.52 -40.84
N LYS A 8 -0.71 -12.61 -41.29
CA LYS A 8 -1.89 -12.50 -40.42
C LYS A 8 -1.93 -13.59 -39.35
N ILE A 9 -1.68 -14.85 -39.73
CA ILE A 9 -1.64 -15.99 -38.81
C ILE A 9 -0.54 -15.77 -37.75
N PHE A 10 0.64 -15.30 -38.15
CA PHE A 10 1.72 -14.98 -37.23
C PHE A 10 1.36 -13.85 -36.24
N ILE A 11 0.73 -12.77 -36.71
CA ILE A 11 0.28 -11.66 -35.84
C ILE A 11 -0.76 -12.13 -34.82
N VAL A 12 -1.73 -12.95 -35.25
CA VAL A 12 -2.76 -13.51 -34.35
C VAL A 12 -2.13 -14.45 -33.31
N PHE A 13 -1.18 -15.29 -33.72
CA PHE A 13 -0.45 -16.19 -32.82
C PHE A 13 0.32 -15.41 -31.74
N VAL A 14 1.08 -14.38 -32.14
CA VAL A 14 1.83 -13.52 -31.20
C VAL A 14 0.89 -12.81 -30.20
N MET A 15 -0.27 -12.31 -30.64
CA MET A 15 -1.25 -11.66 -29.75
C MET A 15 -1.92 -12.63 -28.77
N VAL A 16 -2.05 -13.92 -29.12
CA VAL A 16 -2.64 -14.96 -28.25
C VAL A 16 -1.61 -15.56 -27.28
N SER A 17 -0.34 -15.64 -27.66
CA SER A 17 0.72 -16.26 -26.86
C SER A 17 1.35 -15.33 -25.80
N ILE A 18 1.03 -14.04 -25.79
CA ILE A 18 1.49 -13.10 -24.75
C ILE A 18 0.41 -12.99 -23.66
N PRO A 19 0.52 -13.70 -22.52
CA PRO A 19 -0.32 -13.41 -21.38
C PRO A 19 0.09 -12.03 -20.83
N PHE A 20 -0.78 -11.02 -20.98
CA PHE A 20 -0.61 -9.69 -20.38
C PHE A 20 -0.78 -9.76 -18.85
N THR A 21 0.19 -10.39 -18.16
CA THR A 21 0.25 -10.40 -16.70
C THR A 21 0.80 -9.08 -16.20
N LEU A 22 -0.08 -8.10 -15.99
CA LEU A 22 0.26 -6.97 -15.12
C LEU A 22 0.42 -7.52 -13.69
N ALA A 23 1.65 -7.62 -13.21
CA ALA A 23 1.97 -7.79 -11.79
C ALA A 23 1.63 -6.50 -11.03
N LYS A 24 0.33 -6.20 -10.92
CA LYS A 24 -0.21 -4.97 -10.36
C LYS A 24 -0.42 -5.14 -8.86
N VAL A 25 0.21 -4.27 -8.07
CA VAL A 25 -0.13 -4.09 -6.65
C VAL A 25 -1.62 -3.76 -6.52
N ARG A 26 -2.28 -4.35 -5.52
CA ARG A 26 -3.74 -4.26 -5.35
C ARG A 26 -4.12 -4.13 -3.87
N VAL A 27 -5.21 -3.43 -3.61
CA VAL A 27 -5.79 -3.36 -2.26
C VAL A 27 -6.26 -4.76 -1.85
N GLY A 28 -6.04 -5.16 -0.59
CA GLY A 28 -6.41 -6.49 -0.11
C GLY A 28 -5.61 -7.65 -0.72
N PHE A 29 -4.38 -7.43 -1.24
CA PHE A 29 -3.56 -8.49 -1.82
C PHE A 29 -3.39 -9.71 -0.88
N TYR A 30 -3.26 -9.45 0.42
CA TYR A 30 -3.08 -10.46 1.45
C TYR A 30 -4.39 -11.10 1.96
N GLY A 31 -5.57 -10.67 1.52
CA GLY A 31 -6.85 -11.09 2.10
C GLY A 31 -7.09 -12.61 2.14
N THR A 32 -6.49 -13.38 1.22
CA THR A 32 -6.59 -14.85 1.20
C THR A 32 -5.41 -15.57 1.86
N SER A 33 -4.21 -14.97 1.89
CA SER A 33 -2.99 -15.60 2.43
C SER A 33 -2.72 -15.23 3.88
N CYS A 34 -3.08 -14.01 4.29
CA CYS A 34 -2.94 -13.48 5.64
C CYS A 34 -4.00 -12.38 5.87
N PRO A 35 -5.26 -12.75 6.20
CA PRO A 35 -6.36 -11.79 6.34
C PRO A 35 -6.17 -10.77 7.47
N GLN A 36 -5.26 -11.03 8.41
CA GLN A 36 -4.92 -10.12 9.51
C GLN A 36 -3.72 -9.20 9.22
N ALA A 37 -3.13 -9.26 8.02
CA ALA A 37 -1.94 -8.44 7.71
C ALA A 37 -2.21 -6.93 7.91
N GLU A 38 -3.35 -6.44 7.43
CA GLU A 38 -3.71 -5.02 7.52
C GLU A 38 -4.07 -4.59 8.96
N SER A 39 -4.75 -5.45 9.74
CA SER A 39 -5.10 -5.17 11.14
C SER A 39 -3.87 -5.21 12.06
N ILE A 40 -2.95 -6.14 11.85
CA ILE A 40 -1.68 -6.23 12.61
C ILE A 40 -0.81 -5.00 12.36
N VAL A 41 -0.68 -4.55 11.10
CA VAL A 41 0.08 -3.33 10.77
C VAL A 41 -0.55 -2.10 11.42
N GLN A 42 -1.87 -1.96 11.37
CA GLN A 42 -2.58 -0.88 12.08
C GLN A 42 -2.29 -0.92 13.58
N GLN A 43 -2.45 -2.07 14.24
CA GLN A 43 -2.23 -2.22 15.68
C GLN A 43 -0.77 -1.94 16.08
N ALA A 44 0.21 -2.40 15.29
CA ALA A 44 1.63 -2.18 15.57
C ALA A 44 2.02 -0.70 15.48
N VAL A 45 1.52 0.01 14.46
CA VAL A 45 1.73 1.47 14.30
C VAL A 45 1.06 2.22 15.46
N GLN A 46 -0.18 1.89 15.79
CA GLN A 46 -0.92 2.49 16.90
C GLN A 46 -0.22 2.31 18.25
N HIS A 47 0.24 1.09 18.55
CA HIS A 47 0.97 0.79 19.78
C HIS A 47 2.29 1.55 19.86
N ARG A 48 3.05 1.67 18.76
CA ARG A 48 4.32 2.42 18.76
C ARG A 48 4.11 3.92 18.85
N PHE A 49 3.08 4.47 18.21
CA PHE A 49 2.73 5.89 18.34
C PHE A 49 2.38 6.27 19.78
N ALA A 50 1.67 5.40 20.51
CA ALA A 50 1.34 5.61 21.92
C ALA A 50 2.57 5.67 22.85
N VAL A 51 3.75 5.23 22.38
CA VAL A 51 5.03 5.35 23.08
C VAL A 51 5.81 6.57 22.58
N ASP A 52 6.01 6.69 21.26
CA ASP A 52 6.81 7.74 20.63
C ASP A 52 6.03 8.43 19.49
N GLN A 53 5.65 9.69 19.70
CA GLN A 53 4.87 10.47 18.72
C GLN A 53 5.67 10.93 17.49
N SER A 54 6.99 10.79 17.50
CA SER A 54 7.90 11.18 16.42
C SER A 54 7.98 10.16 15.27
N VAL A 55 7.45 8.95 15.46
CA VAL A 55 7.57 7.83 14.51
C VAL A 55 6.75 8.05 13.23
N THR A 56 5.70 8.87 13.29
CA THR A 56 4.94 9.29 12.12
C THR A 56 5.30 10.73 11.73
N ALA A 57 5.53 10.97 10.44
CA ALA A 57 5.54 12.32 9.83
C ALA A 57 4.15 13.02 9.86
N ALA A 58 3.25 12.47 10.67
CA ALA A 58 1.83 12.73 10.76
C ALA A 58 1.52 12.70 12.29
N PRO A 59 1.58 13.83 12.99
CA PRO A 59 1.76 13.88 14.45
C PRO A 59 0.76 13.24 15.44
N TYR A 60 -0.31 12.51 15.07
CA TYR A 60 -1.22 11.90 16.08
C TYR A 60 -1.83 10.51 15.75
N PHE A 61 -1.91 9.67 16.80
CA PHE A 61 -2.93 8.65 17.09
C PHE A 61 -3.40 8.83 18.55
N GLY A 62 -4.71 8.84 18.77
CA GLY A 62 -5.32 9.20 20.05
C GLY A 62 -6.53 8.34 20.38
N CYS A 63 -6.29 7.07 20.70
CA CYS A 63 -7.26 6.29 21.47
C CYS A 63 -7.21 6.71 22.95
N ILE A 64 -7.70 7.91 23.24
CA ILE A 64 -7.91 8.33 24.63
C ILE A 64 -9.12 7.56 25.16
N SER A 65 -8.87 6.50 25.94
CA SER A 65 -9.88 5.91 26.80
C SER A 65 -10.23 6.88 27.91
N MET A 66 -11.19 7.78 27.66
CA MET A 66 -11.95 8.40 28.75
C MET A 66 -13.29 7.69 28.88
N ILE A 67 -13.37 6.80 29.88
CA ILE A 67 -14.63 6.19 30.30
C ILE A 67 -15.52 7.30 30.85
N VAL A 68 -16.50 7.74 30.06
CA VAL A 68 -17.73 8.36 30.59
C VAL A 68 -18.91 7.58 30.01
N LEU A 69 -19.64 6.95 30.92
CA LEU A 69 -20.78 6.06 30.72
C LEU A 69 -21.86 6.61 29.77
N LEU A 70 -21.95 6.12 28.52
CA LEU A 70 -23.21 6.07 27.74
C LEU A 70 -23.24 4.90 26.71
N GLY A 71 -23.39 3.67 27.22
CA GLY A 71 -24.50 2.79 26.81
C GLY A 71 -24.63 2.17 25.40
N TYR A 72 -23.70 2.34 24.44
CA TYR A 72 -23.84 1.71 23.10
C TYR A 72 -22.65 0.85 22.67
N HIS A 73 -22.67 -0.41 23.13
CA HIS A 73 -21.66 -1.42 22.79
C HIS A 73 -22.02 -2.22 21.52
N ASN A 74 -22.37 -1.54 20.42
CA ASN A 74 -22.65 -2.19 19.14
C ASN A 74 -22.55 -1.24 17.93
N THR A 75 -21.33 -0.84 17.56
CA THR A 75 -21.06 -0.35 16.19
C THR A 75 -19.67 -0.80 15.74
N SER A 76 -19.62 -1.93 15.03
CA SER A 76 -18.41 -2.40 14.35
C SER A 76 -18.04 -1.45 13.20
N TYR A 77 -17.19 -0.46 13.47
CA TYR A 77 -16.43 0.21 12.42
C TYR A 77 -15.10 0.75 12.97
N SER A 78 -14.01 0.11 12.57
CA SER A 78 -12.62 0.44 12.94
C SER A 78 -12.19 1.77 12.34
N ARG A 79 -12.64 2.90 12.91
CA ARG A 79 -12.20 4.23 12.49
C ARG A 79 -10.77 4.50 12.97
N CYS A 80 -9.80 4.18 12.14
CA CYS A 80 -8.42 4.66 12.26
C CYS A 80 -8.33 6.17 11.93
N ASN A 81 -9.20 7.01 12.50
CA ASN A 81 -9.13 8.46 12.32
C ASN A 81 -7.88 8.96 13.03
N SER A 82 -6.94 9.52 12.27
CA SER A 82 -5.73 10.13 12.80
C SER A 82 -6.07 11.54 13.31
N PRO A 83 -5.87 11.88 14.61
CA PRO A 83 -6.30 13.18 15.20
C PRO A 83 -5.66 14.45 14.60
N ILE A 84 -4.75 14.31 13.65
CA ILE A 84 -4.17 15.36 12.79
C ILE A 84 -4.95 15.59 11.48
N GLY A 85 -6.02 14.86 11.20
CA GLY A 85 -6.85 15.06 10.00
C GLY A 85 -6.25 14.57 8.69
N GLY A 86 -5.21 13.72 8.74
CA GLY A 86 -4.63 13.08 7.57
C GLY A 86 -5.67 12.23 6.81
N GLN A 87 -5.74 12.40 5.49
CA GLN A 87 -6.64 11.62 4.64
C GLN A 87 -6.21 10.15 4.62
N GLN A 88 -7.15 9.24 4.89
CA GLN A 88 -6.92 7.82 4.65
C GLN A 88 -6.94 7.55 3.14
N TYR A 89 -6.00 6.74 2.67
CA TYR A 89 -5.98 6.24 1.30
C TYR A 89 -5.67 4.74 1.29
N ASN A 90 -6.26 4.02 0.36
CA ASN A 90 -6.04 2.58 0.25
C ASN A 90 -4.64 2.32 -0.31
N VAL A 91 -3.78 1.65 0.46
CA VAL A 91 -2.42 1.28 0.02
C VAL A 91 -2.49 0.02 -0.85
N PRO A 92 -2.03 0.06 -2.12
CA PRO A 92 -1.91 -1.14 -2.94
C PRO A 92 -0.79 -2.03 -2.40
N THR A 93 -1.10 -3.28 -2.03
CA THR A 93 -0.16 -4.23 -1.44
C THR A 93 0.30 -5.29 -2.46
N GLY A 94 1.30 -6.10 -2.07
CA GLY A 94 1.92 -7.12 -2.94
C GLY A 94 3.24 -6.71 -3.62
N ARG A 95 3.89 -5.63 -3.15
CA ARG A 95 5.27 -5.30 -3.55
C ARG A 95 6.22 -6.42 -3.09
N ARG A 96 7.24 -6.72 -3.88
CA ARG A 96 8.31 -7.66 -3.49
C ARG A 96 9.56 -6.87 -3.11
N ASP A 97 10.34 -7.42 -2.21
CA ASP A 97 11.60 -6.82 -1.78
C ASP A 97 12.74 -7.15 -2.74
N GLY A 98 13.67 -6.21 -2.90
CA GLY A 98 14.87 -6.40 -3.70
C GLY A 98 15.84 -7.34 -3.00
N LEU A 99 16.57 -8.15 -3.76
CA LEU A 99 17.55 -9.11 -3.23
C LEU A 99 18.91 -8.45 -2.90
N VAL A 100 19.16 -7.24 -3.41
CA VAL A 100 20.40 -6.49 -3.25
C VAL A 100 20.05 -5.05 -2.93
N SER A 101 20.78 -4.46 -1.98
CA SER A 101 20.75 -3.02 -1.69
C SER A 101 22.04 -2.40 -2.19
N SER A 102 22.00 -1.62 -3.27
CA SER A 102 23.17 -0.89 -3.78
C SER A 102 23.06 0.61 -3.49
N ILE A 103 24.11 1.19 -2.93
CA ILE A 103 24.18 2.65 -2.70
C ILE A 103 24.27 3.44 -4.01
N SER A 104 24.76 2.83 -5.09
CA SER A 104 24.89 3.46 -6.41
C SER A 104 23.58 3.53 -7.20
N GLU A 105 22.50 2.93 -6.69
CA GLU A 105 21.17 2.88 -7.33
C GLU A 105 20.20 3.93 -6.74
N VAL A 106 20.67 4.71 -5.75
CA VAL A 106 19.86 5.69 -5.01
C VAL A 106 20.04 7.08 -5.60
N ASP A 107 19.03 7.55 -6.33
CA ASP A 107 18.93 8.95 -6.79
C ASP A 107 18.09 9.75 -5.78
N LEU A 108 18.73 10.67 -5.06
CA LEU A 108 18.11 11.53 -4.06
C LEU A 108 18.50 12.99 -4.30
N PRO A 109 17.53 13.92 -4.43
CA PRO A 109 17.84 15.35 -4.50
C PRO A 109 18.48 15.80 -3.18
N GLY A 110 19.51 16.63 -3.29
CA GLY A 110 20.16 17.24 -2.12
C GLY A 110 19.23 18.24 -1.42
N PRO A 111 19.46 18.55 -0.14
CA PRO A 111 18.63 19.51 0.61
C PRO A 111 18.71 20.95 0.06
N THR A 112 19.69 21.24 -0.81
CA THR A 112 19.88 22.52 -1.51
C THR A 112 19.46 22.47 -2.98
N SER A 113 18.76 21.42 -3.43
CA SER A 113 18.26 21.31 -4.81
C SER A 113 17.19 22.38 -5.06
N THR A 114 17.46 23.27 -6.02
CA THR A 114 16.53 24.33 -6.42
C THR A 114 15.51 23.82 -7.44
N ILE A 115 14.26 24.26 -7.30
CA ILE A 115 13.21 24.06 -8.31
C ILE A 115 13.44 25.10 -9.41
N SER A 116 13.69 24.65 -10.64
CA SER A 116 13.92 25.50 -11.82
C SER A 116 12.64 26.17 -12.32
#